data_AF-A0A967GXK3-F1
#
_entry.id   AF-A0A967GXK3-F1
#
_cell.length_a   1.000
_cell.length_b   1.000
_cell.length_c   1.000
_cell.angle_alpha   90.00
_cell.angle_beta   90.00
_cell.angle_gamma   90.00
#
_symmetry.space_group_name_H-M   'P 1'
#
loop_
_entity.id
_entity.type
_entity.pdbx_description
1 polymer ?
#
loop_
_entity_poly.entity_id
_entity_poly.type
_entity_poly.pdbx_seq_one_letter_code
_entity_poly.pdbx_strand_id
1 'polypeptide(L)'
;MPFLILFFVLAGAALELGSIVTIGLAGACYVAARAAGRVLGGWMGATLAGSDRLTRKWIGVALMPQAGVAIGMALLAAERFPEYGDQLLQITIGATVFFEVVGPLLTRLALSRAGATG
;
A
#
# COMPACT_ATOMS: atom_id res chain seq x y z
N MET A 1 14.57 -14.09 -8.09
CA MET A 1 15.36 -12.91 -7.67
C MET A 1 15.67 -11.94 -8.80
N PRO A 2 16.24 -12.32 -9.97
CA PRO A 2 16.55 -11.35 -11.04
C PRO A 2 15.30 -10.64 -11.61
N PHE A 3 14.17 -11.32 -11.69
CA PHE A 3 12.89 -10.71 -12.10
C PHE A 3 12.40 -9.60 -11.17
N LEU A 4 12.51 -9.78 -9.84
CA LEU A 4 12.07 -8.77 -8.87
C LEU A 4 12.90 -7.49 -9.00
N ILE A 5 14.22 -7.63 -9.15
CA ILE A 5 15.12 -6.49 -9.36
C ILE A 5 14.74 -5.75 -10.65
N LEU A 6 14.54 -6.48 -11.76
CA LEU A 6 14.14 -5.87 -13.03
C LEU A 6 12.79 -5.15 -12.93
N PHE A 7 11.81 -5.76 -12.27
CA PHE A 7 10.49 -5.18 -12.01
C PHE A 7 10.57 -3.88 -11.21
N PHE A 8 11.31 -3.86 -10.10
CA PHE A 8 11.47 -2.65 -9.28
C PHE A 8 12.27 -1.57 -10.00
N VAL A 9 13.28 -1.93 -10.80
CA VAL A 9 14.02 -0.97 -11.64
C VAL A 9 13.13 -0.34 -12.69
N LEU A 10 12.31 -1.13 -13.40
CA LEU A 10 11.34 -0.63 -14.38
C LEU A 10 10.26 0.24 -13.72
N ALA A 11 9.74 -0.18 -12.57
CA ALA A 11 8.76 0.62 -11.81
C ALA A 11 9.36 1.96 -11.34
N GLY A 12 10.63 1.96 -10.92
CA GLY A 12 11.37 3.17 -10.58
C GLY A 12 11.64 4.06 -11.80
N ALA A 13 11.96 3.48 -12.95
CA ALA A 13 12.19 4.22 -14.20
C ALA A 13 10.89 4.85 -14.74
N ALA A 14 9.74 4.24 -14.50
CA ALA A 14 8.43 4.79 -14.84
C ALA A 14 7.95 5.88 -13.86
N LEU A 15 8.63 6.06 -12.72
CA LEU A 15 8.22 7.01 -11.70
C LEU A 15 8.69 8.43 -12.06
N GLU A 16 7.74 9.26 -12.47
CA GLU A 16 8.00 10.66 -12.78
C GLU A 16 7.72 11.56 -11.56
N LEU A 17 8.77 11.89 -10.80
CA LEU A 17 8.66 12.64 -9.54
C LEU A 17 7.96 13.99 -9.67
N GLY A 18 8.10 14.67 -10.82
CA GLY A 18 7.42 15.94 -11.09
C GLY A 18 5.89 15.79 -11.12
N SER A 19 5.39 14.66 -11.63
CA SER A 19 3.96 14.41 -11.75
C SER A 19 3.31 13.98 -10.43
N ILE A 20 4.08 13.40 -9.50
CA ILE A 20 3.60 13.08 -8.14
C ILE A 20 3.20 14.36 -7.38
N VAL A 21 3.91 15.47 -7.61
CA VAL A 21 3.63 16.74 -6.95
C VAL A 21 2.33 17.35 -7.48
N THR A 22 2.10 17.33 -8.79
CA THR A 22 0.86 17.80 -9.42
C THR A 22 -0.35 16.92 -9.10
N ILE A 23 -0.15 15.61 -8.99
CA ILE A 23 -1.19 14.64 -8.61
C ILE A 23 -1.27 14.46 -7.09
N GLY A 24 -0.54 15.27 -6.31
CA GLY A 24 -0.35 15.10 -4.87
C GLY A 24 -1.64 14.97 -4.08
N LEU A 25 -2.71 15.69 -4.47
CA LEU A 25 -4.01 15.57 -3.82
C LEU A 25 -4.68 14.20 -4.08
N ALA A 26 -4.73 13.76 -5.33
CA ALA A 26 -5.30 12.45 -5.68
C ALA A 26 -4.48 11.30 -5.07
N GLY A 27 -3.15 11.44 -5.05
CA GLY A 27 -2.25 10.51 -4.36
C GLY A 27 -2.51 10.46 -2.84
N ALA A 28 -2.65 11.62 -2.19
CA ALA A 28 -2.98 11.69 -0.77
C ALA A 28 -4.36 11.07 -0.46
N CYS A 29 -5.37 11.37 -1.28
CA CYS A 29 -6.70 10.76 -1.18
C CYS A 29 -6.62 9.24 -1.32
N TYR A 30 -5.85 8.73 -2.30
CA TYR A 30 -5.65 7.29 -2.48
C TYR A 30 -4.97 6.65 -1.26
N VAL A 31 -3.89 7.25 -0.74
CA VAL A 31 -3.18 6.78 0.45
C VAL A 31 -4.10 6.74 1.66
N ALA A 32 -4.90 7.78 1.89
CA ALA A 32 -5.85 7.87 3.00
C ALA A 32 -6.99 6.83 2.87
N ALA A 33 -7.62 6.75 1.71
CA ALA A 33 -8.70 5.79 1.43
C ALA A 33 -8.22 4.35 1.64
N ARG A 34 -7.01 4.05 1.15
CA ARG A 34 -6.37 2.75 1.32
C ARG A 34 -6.07 2.46 2.78
N ALA A 35 -5.48 3.42 3.51
CA ALA A 35 -5.16 3.27 4.92
C ALA A 35 -6.43 2.96 5.74
N ALA A 36 -7.48 3.73 5.52
CA ALA A 36 -8.80 3.50 6.12
C ALA A 36 -9.35 2.11 5.76
N GLY A 37 -9.32 1.72 4.48
CA GLY A 37 -9.82 0.42 4.03
C GLY A 37 -9.11 -0.77 4.67
N ARG A 38 -7.80 -0.69 4.87
CA ARG A 38 -7.02 -1.75 5.56
C ARG A 38 -7.28 -1.79 7.06
N VAL A 39 -7.39 -0.63 7.72
CA VAL A 39 -7.73 -0.57 9.15
C VAL A 39 -9.13 -1.11 9.41
N LEU A 40 -10.12 -0.62 8.66
CA LEU A 40 -11.51 -1.05 8.78
C LEU A 40 -11.69 -2.51 8.36
N GLY A 41 -11.15 -2.89 7.19
CA GLY A 41 -11.24 -4.27 6.70
C GLY A 41 -10.53 -5.26 7.61
N GLY A 42 -9.36 -4.90 8.16
CA GLY A 42 -8.65 -5.71 9.14
C GLY A 42 -9.43 -5.88 10.43
N TRP A 43 -10.01 -4.79 10.95
CA TRP A 43 -10.83 -4.83 12.16
C TRP A 43 -12.12 -5.66 11.97
N MET A 44 -12.83 -5.46 10.86
CA MET A 44 -14.02 -6.25 10.51
C MET A 44 -13.65 -7.72 10.34
N GLY A 45 -12.62 -8.02 9.55
CA GLY A 45 -12.18 -9.39 9.30
C GLY A 45 -11.78 -10.13 10.57
N ALA A 46 -11.00 -9.51 11.45
CA ALA A 46 -10.61 -10.10 12.73
C ALA A 46 -11.79 -10.21 13.72
N THR A 47 -12.79 -9.33 13.61
CA THR A 47 -14.02 -9.42 14.41
C THR A 47 -14.85 -10.62 13.99
N LEU A 48 -15.05 -10.81 12.67
CA LEU A 48 -15.76 -11.98 12.11
C LEU A 48 -15.02 -13.29 12.41
N ALA A 49 -13.68 -13.26 12.41
CA ALA A 49 -12.85 -14.42 12.74
C ALA A 49 -12.80 -14.72 14.25
N GLY A 50 -13.47 -13.93 15.10
CA GLY A 50 -13.49 -14.17 16.55
C GLY A 50 -12.17 -13.91 17.26
N SER A 51 -11.20 -13.21 16.65
CA SER A 51 -9.86 -12.97 17.21
C SER A 51 -9.90 -12.19 18.53
N ASP A 52 -8.81 -12.14 19.29
CA ASP A 52 -8.76 -11.33 20.51
C ASP A 52 -8.81 -9.80 20.24
N ARG A 53 -9.01 -9.01 21.30
CA ARG A 53 -9.16 -7.55 21.19
C ARG A 53 -7.89 -6.86 20.67
N LEU A 54 -6.71 -7.36 21.00
CA LEU A 54 -5.44 -6.75 20.59
C LEU A 54 -5.19 -6.98 19.11
N THR A 55 -5.38 -8.21 18.64
CA THR A 55 -5.29 -8.60 17.24
C THR A 55 -6.27 -7.80 16.40
N ARG A 56 -7.55 -7.72 16.80
CA ARG A 56 -8.57 -6.92 16.08
C ARG A 56 -8.17 -5.46 15.92
N LYS A 57 -7.53 -4.87 16.94
CA LYS A 57 -7.12 -3.47 16.93
C LYS A 57 -5.91 -3.20 16.02
N TRP A 58 -4.96 -4.12 15.95
CA TRP A 58 -3.65 -3.87 15.34
C TRP A 58 -3.45 -4.52 13.97
N ILE A 59 -4.23 -5.55 13.63
CA ILE A 59 -4.04 -6.31 12.38
C ILE A 59 -4.16 -5.42 11.13
N GLY A 60 -5.11 -4.48 11.10
CA GLY A 60 -5.27 -3.58 9.95
C GLY A 60 -4.06 -2.66 9.74
N VAL A 61 -3.40 -2.25 10.82
CA VAL A 61 -2.15 -1.47 10.77
C VAL A 61 -0.98 -2.35 10.34
N ALA A 62 -0.92 -3.60 10.82
CA ALA A 62 0.10 -4.56 10.41
C ALA A 62 0.03 -4.93 8.91
N LEU A 63 -1.14 -4.78 8.30
CA LEU A 63 -1.42 -5.01 6.87
C LEU A 63 -1.21 -3.77 5.98
N MET A 64 -0.66 -2.67 6.53
CA MET A 64 -0.31 -1.47 5.76
C MET A 64 0.69 -1.69 4.62
N PRO A 65 1.75 -2.50 4.78
CA PRO A 65 2.73 -2.70 3.72
C PRO A 65 2.08 -3.16 2.41
N GLN A 66 2.57 -2.60 1.31
CA GLN A 66 2.20 -2.95 -0.05
C GLN A 66 3.47 -3.21 -0.85
N ALA A 67 3.40 -4.13 -1.83
CA ALA A 67 4.47 -4.37 -2.78
C ALA A 67 3.91 -4.55 -4.21
N GLY A 68 4.61 -5.33 -5.03
CA GLY A 68 4.41 -5.44 -6.47
C GLY A 68 3.02 -5.84 -6.97
N VAL A 69 2.18 -6.50 -6.16
CA VAL A 69 0.80 -6.86 -6.58
C VAL A 69 0.01 -5.62 -7.00
N ALA A 70 0.17 -4.51 -6.30
CA ALA A 70 -0.60 -3.31 -6.62
C ALA A 70 -0.10 -2.57 -7.84
N ILE A 71 1.22 -2.55 -8.05
CA ILE A 71 1.81 -2.04 -9.30
C ILE A 71 1.31 -2.90 -10.47
N GLY A 72 1.24 -4.23 -10.32
CA GLY A 72 0.63 -5.12 -11.31
C GLY A 72 -0.84 -4.79 -11.60
N MET A 73 -1.64 -4.54 -10.56
CA MET A 73 -3.04 -4.12 -10.74
C MET A 73 -3.15 -2.75 -11.41
N ALA A 74 -2.24 -1.82 -11.14
CA ALA A 74 -2.21 -0.52 -11.81
C ALA A 74 -1.83 -0.63 -13.28
N LEU A 75 -0.91 -1.53 -13.65
CA LEU A 75 -0.59 -1.81 -15.06
C LEU A 75 -1.80 -2.36 -15.80
N LEU A 76 -2.52 -3.32 -15.22
CA LEU A 76 -3.76 -3.85 -15.82
C LEU A 76 -4.85 -2.77 -15.95
N ALA A 77 -4.96 -1.89 -14.95
CA ALA A 77 -5.90 -0.77 -14.99
C ALA A 77 -5.51 0.25 -16.07
N ALA A 78 -4.22 0.56 -16.20
CA ALA A 78 -3.69 1.45 -17.23
C ALA A 78 -3.88 0.89 -18.64
N GLU A 79 -3.72 -0.41 -18.83
CA GLU A 79 -3.99 -1.08 -20.10
C GLU A 79 -5.47 -1.02 -20.48
N ARG A 80 -6.37 -1.14 -19.49
CA ARG A 80 -7.82 -1.07 -19.71
C ARG A 80 -8.36 0.36 -19.84
N PHE A 81 -7.70 1.33 -19.22
CA PHE A 81 -8.07 2.74 -19.25
C PHE A 81 -6.87 3.62 -19.67
N PRO A 82 -6.46 3.59 -20.95
CA PRO A 82 -5.23 4.24 -21.41
C PRO A 82 -5.17 5.74 -21.15
N GLU A 83 -6.31 6.43 -21.21
CA GLU A 83 -6.43 7.88 -20.92
C GLU A 83 -5.97 8.25 -19.50
N TYR A 84 -6.13 7.33 -18.54
CA TYR A 84 -5.74 7.54 -17.13
C TYR A 84 -4.49 6.74 -16.75
N GLY A 85 -3.87 6.03 -17.69
CA GLY A 85 -2.84 5.03 -17.41
C GLY A 85 -1.65 5.59 -16.63
N ASP A 86 -1.10 6.71 -17.10
CA ASP A 86 0.02 7.38 -16.45
C ASP A 86 -0.33 7.84 -15.03
N GLN A 87 -1.52 8.41 -14.84
CA GLN A 87 -1.99 8.87 -13.54
C GLN A 87 -2.16 7.71 -12.55
N LEU A 88 -2.73 6.59 -13.00
CA LEU A 88 -2.93 5.39 -12.19
C LEU A 88 -1.60 4.78 -11.76
N LEU A 89 -0.64 4.70 -12.68
CA LEU A 89 0.71 4.20 -12.41
C LEU A 89 1.45 5.12 -11.43
N GLN A 90 1.45 6.43 -11.67
CA GLN A 90 2.14 7.41 -10.82
C GLN A 90 1.58 7.41 -9.39
N ILE A 91 0.25 7.42 -9.22
CA ILE A 91 -0.40 7.34 -7.90
C ILE A 91 -0.02 6.02 -7.21
N THR A 92 -0.12 4.90 -7.92
CA THR A 92 0.07 3.58 -7.30
C THR A 92 1.53 3.32 -6.95
N ILE A 93 2.47 3.68 -7.83
CA ILE A 93 3.90 3.54 -7.57
C ILE A 93 4.30 4.48 -6.42
N GLY A 94 3.89 5.75 -6.47
CA GLY A 94 4.16 6.72 -5.40
C GLY A 94 3.63 6.27 -4.03
N ALA A 95 2.38 5.79 -3.98
CA ALA A 95 1.81 5.21 -2.76
C ALA A 95 2.54 3.94 -2.32
N THR A 96 2.98 3.09 -3.25
CA THR A 96 3.76 1.88 -2.91
C THR A 96 5.07 2.26 -2.24
N VAL A 97 5.82 3.22 -2.79
CA VAL A 97 7.04 3.74 -2.18
C VAL A 97 6.76 4.28 -0.78
N PHE A 98 5.69 5.08 -0.61
CA PHE A 98 5.29 5.58 0.72
C PHE A 98 5.04 4.44 1.72
N PHE A 99 4.26 3.43 1.34
CA PHE A 99 3.94 2.30 2.22
C PHE A 99 5.11 1.32 2.41
N GLU A 100 6.09 1.25 1.51
CA GLU A 100 7.31 0.47 1.74
C GLU A 100 8.23 1.14 2.75
N VAL A 101 8.27 2.48 2.81
CA VAL A 101 9.04 3.22 3.81
C VAL A 101 8.33 3.21 5.17
N VAL A 102 7.04 3.53 5.21
CA VAL A 102 6.28 3.70 6.46
C VAL A 102 5.75 2.36 6.99
N GLY A 103 5.41 1.43 6.10
CA GLY A 103 4.77 0.16 6.44
C GLY A 103 5.55 -0.69 7.45
N PRO A 104 6.86 -0.94 7.27
CA PRO A 104 7.65 -1.72 8.22
C PRO A 104 7.64 -1.13 9.64
N LEU A 105 7.67 0.20 9.76
CA LEU A 105 7.57 0.89 11.05
C LEU A 105 6.20 0.66 11.70
N LEU A 106 5.12 0.78 10.92
CA LEU A 106 3.76 0.54 11.39
C LEU A 106 3.52 -0.92 11.78
N THR A 107 4.01 -1.87 10.98
CA THR A 107 3.92 -3.30 11.30
C THR A 107 4.69 -3.62 12.57
N ARG A 108 5.90 -3.09 12.74
CA ARG A 108 6.68 -3.27 13.98
C ARG A 108 5.96 -2.70 15.19
N LEU A 109 5.37 -1.50 15.07
CA LEU A 109 4.56 -0.90 16.12
C LEU A 109 3.34 -1.77 16.47
N ALA A 110 2.62 -2.24 15.46
CA ALA A 110 1.44 -3.10 15.62
C ALA A 110 1.79 -4.40 16.34
N LEU A 111 2.88 -5.07 15.95
CA LEU A 111 3.35 -6.30 16.59
C LEU A 111 3.75 -6.07 18.06
N SER A 112 4.48 -4.99 18.32
CA SER A 112 4.88 -4.62 19.69
C SER A 112 3.68 -4.33 20.58
N ARG A 113 2.68 -3.61 20.06
CA ARG A 113 1.46 -3.27 20.80
C ARG A 113 0.48 -4.44 20.92
N ALA A 114 0.57 -5.44 20.05
CA ALA A 114 -0.20 -6.67 20.14
C ALA A 114 0.41 -7.71 21.11
N GLY A 115 1.58 -7.41 21.70
CA GLY A 115 2.25 -8.31 22.64
C GLY A 115 3.03 -9.45 21.97
N ALA A 116 3.27 -9.37 20.66
CA ALA A 116 3.98 -10.41 19.90
C ALA A 116 5.52 -10.29 19.99
N THR A 117 6.05 -9.19 20.54
CA THR A 117 7.48 -9.00 20.80
C THR A 117 7.78 -8.95 22.30
N GLY A 118 7.35 -9.99 23.02
CA GLY A 118 7.75 -10.32 24.38
C GLY A 118 8.51 -11.62 24.40
#